data_AF-A0A9Q0NPC6-F1
#
_entry.id   AF-A0A9Q0NPC6-F1
#
_cell.length_a   1.000
_cell.length_b   1.000
_cell.length_c   1.000
_cell.angle_alpha   90.00
_cell.angle_beta   90.00
_cell.angle_gamma   90.00
#
_symmetry.space_group_name_H-M   'P 1'
#
loop_
_entity.id
_entity.type
_entity.pdbx_description
1 polymer ?
#
loop_
_entity_poly.entity_id
_entity_poly.type
_entity_poly.pdbx_seq_one_letter_code
_entity_poly.pdbx_strand_id
1 'polypeptide(L)'
;MEGLVGAVQPLPMLQNMMIIKSLFSTYWAPESESLKKSSIGLVVRDNKRVRCKKILKWSCCVKRVRKSVSQVVLAKSIAKRMVNRKTRVLKSLVPGGEFMDDICLIEETLDYIESLRAQVDVMRTLAKATELVNGK
;
A
#
# COMPACT_ATOMS: atom_id res chain seq x y z
N MET A 1 -2.53 -24.82 53.48
CA MET A 1 -2.69 -25.47 52.17
C MET A 1 -2.74 -24.38 51.15
N GLU A 2 -1.60 -24.24 50.49
CA GLU A 2 -1.27 -23.23 49.48
C GLU A 2 -2.24 -23.25 48.29
N GLY A 3 -2.46 -22.08 47.70
CA GLY A 3 -3.25 -21.94 46.48
C GLY A 3 -3.17 -20.53 45.92
N LEU A 4 -1.95 -20.05 45.69
CA LEU A 4 -1.61 -18.76 45.07
C LEU A 4 -2.41 -18.52 43.79
N VAL A 5 -3.22 -17.46 43.81
CA VAL A 5 -3.83 -16.83 42.63
C VAL A 5 -2.69 -16.26 41.78
N GLY A 6 -2.32 -17.00 40.73
CA GLY A 6 -1.33 -16.58 39.76
C GLY A 6 -1.81 -15.37 38.98
N ALA A 7 -1.30 -14.19 39.33
CA ALA A 7 -1.32 -13.03 38.46
C ALA A 7 -0.50 -13.37 37.21
N VAL A 8 -1.19 -13.63 36.10
CA VAL A 8 -0.58 -13.81 34.78
C VAL A 8 0.14 -12.51 34.44
N GLN A 9 1.47 -12.54 34.55
CA GLN A 9 2.31 -11.43 34.19
C GLN A 9 2.18 -11.18 32.69
N PRO A 10 1.99 -9.92 32.26
CA PRO A 10 1.92 -9.59 30.84
C PRO A 10 3.25 -9.95 30.17
N LEU A 11 3.15 -10.72 29.07
CA LEU A 11 4.28 -11.21 28.28
C LEU A 11 5.25 -10.07 27.92
N PRO A 12 6.59 -10.28 28.04
CA PRO A 12 7.62 -9.26 27.80
C PRO A 12 7.59 -8.68 26.37
N MET A 13 6.97 -9.37 25.42
CA MET A 13 6.74 -8.87 24.06
C MET A 13 5.81 -7.66 23.99
N LEU A 14 4.79 -7.57 24.86
CA LEU A 14 3.85 -6.46 24.85
C LEU A 14 4.48 -5.18 25.39
N GLN A 15 5.39 -5.30 26.38
CA GLN A 15 6.17 -4.16 26.88
C GLN A 15 7.12 -3.61 25.82
N ASN A 16 7.84 -4.48 25.10
CA ASN A 16 8.74 -4.03 24.03
C ASN A 16 7.97 -3.38 22.87
N MET A 17 6.80 -3.93 22.50
CA MET A 17 5.93 -3.32 21.48
C MET A 17 5.40 -1.94 21.91
N MET A 18 5.15 -1.74 23.21
CA MET A 18 4.67 -0.45 23.75
C MET A 18 5.80 0.60 23.81
N ILE A 19 7.03 0.18 24.13
CA ILE A 19 8.22 1.06 24.13
C ILE A 19 8.55 1.52 22.71
N ILE A 20 8.52 0.60 21.73
CA ILE A 20 8.80 0.91 20.33
C ILE A 20 7.75 1.87 19.76
N LYS A 21 6.46 1.64 20.02
CA LYS A 21 5.37 2.54 19.59
C LYS A 21 5.43 3.93 20.24
N SER A 22 5.86 4.01 21.51
CA SER A 22 6.04 5.28 22.23
C SER A 22 7.20 6.11 21.66
N LEU A 23 8.32 5.47 21.33
CA LEU A 23 9.47 6.12 20.71
C LEU A 23 9.15 6.62 19.29
N PHE A 24 8.37 5.86 18.52
CA PHE A 24 7.97 6.22 17.16
C PHE A 24 7.01 7.42 17.11
N SER A 25 6.05 7.50 18.04
CA SER A 25 5.09 8.62 18.12
C SER A 25 5.72 9.97 18.46
N THR A 26 6.92 9.97 19.06
CA THR A 26 7.64 11.19 19.44
C THR A 26 8.46 11.76 18.28
N TYR A 27 8.81 10.92 17.29
CA TYR A 27 9.68 11.31 16.18
C TYR A 27 8.91 11.84 14.96
N TRP A 28 7.62 11.52 14.84
CA TRP A 28 6.83 11.81 13.64
C TRP A 28 5.54 12.56 13.98
N ALA A 29 5.61 13.90 13.95
CA ALA A 29 4.43 14.78 13.98
C ALA A 29 4.03 15.15 12.53
N PRO A 30 2.72 15.30 12.21
CA PRO A 30 2.25 15.29 10.82
C PRO A 30 2.22 16.69 10.20
N GLU A 31 2.95 16.88 9.10
CA GLU A 31 2.79 18.03 8.20
C GLU A 31 1.79 17.65 7.10
N SER A 32 0.62 18.31 7.08
CA SER A 32 -0.34 18.18 6.00
C SER A 32 -0.87 19.55 5.56
N GLU A 33 -0.47 19.99 4.37
CA GLU A 33 -1.18 20.99 3.57
C GLU A 33 -1.30 20.46 2.13
N SER A 34 -2.51 20.12 1.71
CA SER A 34 -3.45 20.96 0.95
C SER A 34 -3.21 20.88 -0.58
N LEU A 35 -4.21 20.37 -1.32
CA LEU A 35 -4.27 20.59 -2.77
C LEU A 35 -5.70 20.86 -3.22
N LYS A 36 -5.87 22.10 -3.69
CA LYS A 36 -7.09 22.74 -4.17
C LYS A 36 -7.51 22.17 -5.54
N LYS A 37 -8.81 21.97 -5.75
CA LYS A 37 -9.38 21.58 -7.04
C LYS A 37 -9.93 22.82 -7.74
N SER A 38 -9.40 23.20 -8.90
CA SER A 38 -9.97 24.24 -9.74
C SER A 38 -10.88 23.64 -10.83
N SER A 39 -12.00 24.32 -11.04
CA SER A 39 -12.99 24.04 -12.07
C SER A 39 -12.54 24.64 -13.40
N ILE A 40 -12.50 23.85 -14.47
CA ILE A 40 -12.22 24.36 -15.83
C ILE A 40 -13.51 24.26 -16.63
N GLY A 41 -14.23 25.37 -16.69
CA GLY A 41 -15.26 25.58 -17.71
C GLY A 41 -14.60 26.03 -19.01
N LEU A 42 -14.89 25.35 -20.11
CA LEU A 42 -14.55 25.82 -21.45
C LEU A 42 -15.85 26.03 -22.24
N VAL A 43 -16.16 27.30 -22.48
CA VAL A 43 -17.14 27.75 -23.47
C VAL A 43 -16.47 27.64 -24.84
N VAL A 44 -17.11 26.96 -25.79
CA VAL A 44 -16.81 27.13 -27.21
C VAL A 44 -18.13 27.42 -27.93
N ARG A 45 -18.25 28.67 -28.38
CA ARG A 45 -19.24 29.12 -29.35
C ARG A 45 -18.56 29.07 -30.72
N ASP A 46 -19.17 28.40 -31.70
CA ASP A 46 -18.83 28.65 -33.10
C ASP A 46 -20.08 28.62 -33.99
N ASN A 47 -20.28 29.73 -34.68
CA ASN A 47 -21.32 29.97 -35.67
C ASN A 47 -20.73 29.74 -37.07
N LYS A 48 -21.11 28.66 -37.78
CA LYS A 48 -21.08 28.67 -39.25
C LYS A 48 -22.03 27.62 -39.83
N ARG A 49 -22.94 28.11 -40.67
CA ARG A 49 -23.94 27.38 -41.43
C ARG A 49 -23.29 26.27 -42.27
N VAL A 50 -23.70 25.02 -42.06
CA VAL A 50 -23.53 23.95 -43.05
C VAL A 50 -24.91 23.53 -43.55
N ARG A 51 -25.24 24.03 -44.74
CA ARG A 51 -26.39 23.64 -45.56
C ARG A 51 -26.16 22.19 -46.06
N CYS A 52 -27.19 21.35 -45.87
CA CYS A 52 -27.40 20.01 -46.46
C CYS A 52 -26.44 18.85 -46.11
N LYS A 53 -26.68 18.14 -44.98
CA LYS A 53 -26.35 16.70 -44.80
C LYS A 53 -27.34 15.99 -43.85
N LYS A 54 -28.64 15.91 -44.19
CA LYS A 54 -29.67 15.37 -43.27
C LYS A 54 -30.00 13.87 -43.44
N ILE A 55 -29.45 13.12 -44.42
CA ILE A 55 -29.89 11.72 -44.64
C ILE A 55 -28.76 10.66 -44.65
N LEU A 56 -27.48 11.00 -44.87
CA LEU A 56 -26.40 9.97 -44.89
C LEU A 56 -25.57 9.87 -43.60
N LYS A 57 -25.93 10.62 -42.54
CA LYS A 57 -25.11 10.71 -41.32
C LYS A 57 -25.70 10.00 -40.10
N TRP A 58 -26.84 9.33 -40.24
CA TRP A 58 -27.46 8.58 -39.13
C TRP A 58 -26.82 7.19 -38.95
N SER A 59 -26.46 6.50 -40.04
CA SER A 59 -25.96 5.12 -39.95
C SER A 59 -24.47 4.98 -39.62
N CYS A 60 -23.63 5.96 -39.97
CA CYS A 60 -22.18 5.90 -39.74
C CYS A 60 -21.72 6.56 -38.42
N CYS A 61 -22.47 7.52 -37.89
CA CYS A 61 -22.16 8.14 -36.59
C CYS A 61 -22.63 7.28 -35.40
N VAL A 62 -23.73 6.54 -35.53
CA VAL A 62 -24.24 5.67 -34.44
C VAL A 62 -23.29 4.49 -34.17
N LYS A 63 -22.53 4.03 -35.16
CA LYS A 63 -21.55 2.94 -34.99
C LYS A 63 -20.19 3.41 -34.44
N ARG A 64 -19.85 4.70 -34.53
CA ARG A 64 -18.57 5.24 -34.04
C ARG A 64 -18.60 5.77 -32.61
N VAL A 65 -19.73 5.66 -31.92
CA VAL A 65 -19.84 5.89 -30.47
C VAL A 65 -19.65 4.58 -29.69
N ARG A 66 -19.03 3.55 -30.30
CA ARG A 66 -18.60 2.36 -29.58
C ARG A 66 -17.10 2.39 -29.37
N LYS A 67 -16.72 2.73 -28.13
CA LYS A 67 -15.48 2.36 -27.45
C LYS A 67 -14.18 2.96 -27.98
N SER A 68 -13.94 4.23 -27.67
CA SER A 68 -12.63 4.64 -27.16
C SER A 68 -12.78 4.95 -25.67
N VAL A 69 -12.78 3.91 -24.83
CA VAL A 69 -12.37 4.14 -23.43
C VAL A 69 -11.00 4.80 -23.55
N SER A 70 -10.86 6.01 -23.01
CA SER A 70 -9.58 6.73 -23.04
C SER A 70 -8.47 5.76 -22.64
N GLN A 71 -7.43 5.62 -23.46
CA GLN A 71 -6.31 4.70 -23.20
C GLN A 71 -5.73 4.94 -21.78
N VAL A 72 -5.81 6.17 -21.29
CA VAL A 72 -5.44 6.57 -19.92
C VAL A 72 -6.30 5.87 -18.86
N VAL A 73 -7.62 5.76 -19.07
CA VAL A 73 -8.54 5.08 -18.16
C VAL A 73 -8.26 3.57 -18.13
N LEU A 74 -7.97 2.98 -19.29
CA LEU A 74 -7.59 1.57 -19.39
C LEU A 74 -6.26 1.32 -18.66
N ALA A 75 -5.23 2.11 -18.96
CA ALA A 75 -3.92 2.00 -18.31
C ALA A 75 -4.03 2.16 -16.78
N LYS A 76 -4.79 3.15 -16.30
CA LYS A 76 -5.05 3.35 -14.87
C LYS A 76 -5.74 2.15 -14.22
N SER A 77 -6.73 1.56 -14.90
CA SER A 77 -7.44 0.37 -14.39
C SER A 77 -6.52 -0.86 -14.29
N ILE A 78 -5.62 -1.03 -15.26
CA ILE A 78 -4.61 -2.10 -15.27
C ILE A 78 -3.61 -1.87 -14.12
N ALA A 79 -3.06 -0.66 -14.00
CA ALA A 79 -2.15 -0.30 -12.93
C ALA A 79 -2.78 -0.53 -11.55
N LYS A 80 -4.02 -0.08 -11.33
CA LYS A 80 -4.77 -0.32 -10.09
C LYS A 80 -4.92 -1.82 -9.80
N ARG A 81 -5.26 -2.63 -10.81
CA ARG A 81 -5.38 -4.09 -10.65
C ARG A 81 -4.04 -4.72 -10.27
N MET A 82 -2.94 -4.27 -10.86
CA MET A 82 -1.60 -4.77 -10.54
C MET A 82 -1.19 -4.40 -9.11
N VAL A 83 -1.42 -3.15 -8.70
CA VAL A 83 -1.17 -2.69 -7.33
C VAL A 83 -1.98 -3.52 -6.34
N ASN A 84 -3.30 -3.62 -6.53
CA ASN A 84 -4.17 -4.39 -5.63
C ASN A 84 -3.73 -5.86 -5.46
N ARG A 85 -3.24 -6.49 -6.53
CA ARG A 85 -2.71 -7.87 -6.45
C ARG A 85 -1.44 -7.92 -5.61
N LYS A 86 -0.49 -7.02 -5.85
CA LYS A 86 0.76 -6.95 -5.09
C LYS A 86 0.51 -6.61 -3.62
N THR A 87 -0.34 -5.63 -3.35
CA THR A 87 -0.73 -5.26 -1.98
C THR A 87 -1.37 -6.43 -1.24
N ARG A 88 -2.24 -7.22 -1.88
CA ARG A 88 -2.81 -8.42 -1.26
C ARG A 88 -1.74 -9.44 -0.85
N VAL A 89 -0.77 -9.69 -1.72
CA VAL A 89 0.35 -10.59 -1.40
C VAL A 89 1.17 -10.01 -0.26
N LEU A 90 1.47 -8.71 -0.30
CA LEU A 90 2.25 -8.06 0.76
C LEU A 90 1.54 -8.15 2.13
N LYS A 91 0.23 -7.92 2.17
CA LYS A 91 -0.58 -8.06 3.39
C LYS A 91 -0.50 -9.45 4.02
N SER A 92 -0.38 -10.50 3.22
CA SER A 92 -0.21 -11.88 3.73
C SER A 92 1.22 -12.21 4.20
N LEU A 93 2.21 -11.42 3.79
CA LEU A 93 3.62 -11.64 4.16
C LEU A 93 4.02 -10.86 5.40
N VAL A 94 3.42 -9.69 5.60
CA VAL A 94 3.73 -8.81 6.73
C VAL A 94 2.90 -9.24 7.94
N PRO A 95 3.51 -9.41 9.13
CA PRO A 95 2.79 -9.73 10.35
C PRO A 95 1.67 -8.73 10.61
N GLY A 96 0.42 -9.19 10.72
CA GLY A 96 -0.75 -8.32 10.93
C GLY A 96 -1.17 -7.47 9.73
N GLY A 97 -0.53 -7.63 8.56
CA GLY A 97 -0.76 -6.80 7.38
C GLY A 97 -2.18 -6.85 6.80
N GLU A 98 -2.94 -7.93 7.06
CA GLU A 98 -4.34 -8.06 6.62
C GLU A 98 -5.25 -6.95 7.14
N PHE A 99 -4.93 -6.39 8.32
CA PHE A 99 -5.74 -5.38 9.01
C PHE A 99 -5.24 -3.95 8.81
N MET A 100 -4.15 -3.75 8.06
CA MET A 100 -3.52 -2.44 7.88
C MET A 100 -4.03 -1.71 6.64
N ASP A 101 -4.04 -0.37 6.65
CA ASP A 101 -4.15 0.42 5.42
C ASP A 101 -2.84 0.40 4.63
N ASP A 102 -2.87 0.98 3.41
CA ASP A 102 -1.74 0.91 2.49
C ASP A 102 -0.50 1.67 2.98
N ILE A 103 -0.64 2.71 3.81
CA ILE A 103 0.50 3.48 4.33
C ILE A 103 1.14 2.71 5.47
N CYS A 104 0.36 2.33 6.48
CA CYS A 104 0.86 1.56 7.62
C CYS A 104 1.46 0.21 7.18
N LEU A 105 0.93 -0.41 6.13
CA LEU A 105 1.49 -1.65 5.58
C LEU A 105 2.92 -1.45 5.08
N ILE A 106 3.24 -0.32 4.45
CA ILE A 106 4.59 -0.04 3.96
C ILE A 106 5.55 0.22 5.11
N GLU A 107 5.12 1.00 6.11
CA GLU A 107 5.91 1.24 7.33
C GLU A 107 6.26 -0.07 8.03
N GLU A 108 5.27 -0.91 8.32
CA GLU A 108 5.49 -2.22 8.95
C GLU A 108 6.33 -3.16 8.07
N THR A 109 6.20 -3.07 6.74
CA THR A 109 7.06 -3.86 5.82
C THR A 109 8.53 -3.50 6.00
N LEU A 110 8.85 -2.21 6.15
CA LEU A 110 10.23 -1.75 6.33
C LEU A 110 10.80 -2.28 7.64
N ASP A 111 10.04 -2.12 8.73
CA ASP A 111 10.42 -2.62 10.06
C ASP A 111 10.59 -4.15 10.04
N TYR A 112 9.70 -4.87 9.37
CA TYR A 112 9.77 -6.32 9.28
C TYR A 112 11.01 -6.79 8.49
N ILE A 113 11.37 -6.12 7.38
CA ILE A 113 12.59 -6.42 6.62
C ILE A 113 13.82 -6.23 7.51
N GLU A 114 13.88 -5.15 8.29
CA GLU A 114 15.01 -4.90 9.20
C GLU A 114 15.10 -5.97 10.28
N SER A 115 13.96 -6.35 10.88
CA SER A 115 13.90 -7.41 11.88
C SER A 115 14.37 -8.76 11.33
N LEU A 116 13.99 -9.11 10.09
CA LEU A 116 14.39 -10.35 9.44
C LEU A 116 15.89 -10.38 9.15
N ARG A 117 16.48 -9.26 8.74
CA ARG A 117 17.93 -9.15 8.53
C ARG A 117 18.68 -9.40 9.83
N ALA A 118 18.29 -8.72 10.91
CA ALA A 118 18.90 -8.91 12.22
C ALA A 118 18.80 -10.37 12.69
N GLN A 119 17.65 -11.03 12.52
CA GLN A 119 17.48 -12.44 12.86
C GLN A 119 18.43 -13.34 12.06
N VAL A 120 18.51 -13.16 10.74
CA VAL A 120 19.40 -13.94 9.88
C VAL A 120 20.88 -13.72 10.26
N ASP A 121 21.27 -12.49 10.58
CA ASP A 121 22.65 -12.17 10.97
C ASP A 121 23.04 -12.82 12.29
N VAL A 122 22.13 -12.85 13.28
CA VAL A 122 22.34 -13.60 14.53
C VAL A 122 22.50 -15.09 14.25
N MET A 123 21.61 -15.69 13.44
CA MET A 123 21.70 -17.12 13.11
C MET A 123 23.00 -17.47 12.39
N ARG A 124 23.45 -16.63 11.46
CA ARG A 124 24.73 -16.82 10.75
C ARG A 124 25.92 -16.71 11.69
N THR A 125 25.88 -15.77 12.62
CA THR A 125 26.96 -15.59 13.61
C THR A 125 27.04 -16.80 14.55
N LEU A 126 25.89 -17.29 15.02
CA LEU A 126 25.82 -18.48 15.86
C LEU A 126 26.33 -19.73 15.12
N ALA A 127 25.95 -19.92 13.86
CA ALA A 127 26.42 -21.04 13.05
C ALA A 127 27.95 -21.03 12.91
N LYS A 128 28.54 -19.88 12.57
CA LYS A 128 30.00 -19.72 12.46
C LYS A 128 30.71 -19.97 13.80
N ALA A 129 30.18 -19.44 14.89
CA ALA A 129 30.74 -19.66 16.22
C ALA A 129 30.73 -21.16 16.58
N THR A 130 29.65 -21.87 16.24
CA THR A 130 29.52 -23.32 16.47
C THR A 130 30.54 -24.11 15.63
N GLU A 131 30.74 -23.74 14.37
CA GLU A 131 31.77 -24.37 13.51
C GLU A 131 33.18 -24.18 14.08
N LEU A 132 33.50 -23.00 14.62
CA LEU A 132 34.80 -22.73 15.26
C LEU A 132 34.99 -23.55 16.55
N VAL A 133 33.93 -23.80 17.30
CA VAL A 133 33.99 -24.59 18.56
C VAL A 133 34.05 -26.10 18.28
N ASN A 134 33.39 -26.57 17.23
CA ASN A 134 33.35 -27.99 16.85
C ASN A 134 34.49 -28.41 15.92
N GLY A 135 35.20 -27.47 15.29
CA GLY A 135 36.43 -27.71 14.54
C GLY A 135 37.64 -27.90 15.47
N LYS A 136 37.73 -29.06 16.12
CA LYS A 136 39.00 -29.65 16.61
C LYS A 136 39.43 -30.76 15.66
#